data_AF-A0A819SQ56-F1
#
_entry.id   AF-A0A819SQ56-F1
#
_cell.length_a   1.000
_cell.length_b   1.000
_cell.length_c   1.000
_cell.angle_alpha   90.00
_cell.angle_beta   90.00
_cell.angle_gamma   90.00
#
_symmetry.space_group_name_H-M   'P 1'
#
loop_
_entity.id
_entity.type
_entity.pdbx_description
1 polymer ?
#
loop_
_entity_poly.entity_id
_entity_poly.type
_entity_poly.pdbx_seq_one_letter_code
_entity_poly.pdbx_strand_id
1 'polypeptide(L)'
;MINTVEFILNCITLVIGICTWMVILMILMLIVYYLFHNRIKQEDKMTIIHGINMYILLLIFTTISISFNIQTMLGDLNKQNFNSFSCILAGYFVIVSINSLYYVFFNQALFRLCRIVYSTYGWVQLSWIHIILSPIEIILICILYSPAFVWHDIVYLTKEYYCFIDYTNLRLSLWVSFNTYGIPLCLLMLVYLRITIFIRQQSNNLTWLTKKRQQQDLIVIRRIFIILSLLIIIGLPTIILMIRFYITGKLHPLFYRILWFSVTLSMMILTITMIILTPQLKKIVFKYFRHNRVIPINRTLPNQNQNQ
;
A
#
# COMPACT_ATOMS: atom_id res chain seq x y z
N MET A 1 -12.40 14.47 30.36
CA MET A 1 -11.56 15.64 30.01
C MET A 1 -10.83 15.26 28.74
N ILE A 2 -11.07 15.98 27.64
CA ILE A 2 -10.44 15.67 26.34
C ILE A 2 -8.95 15.93 26.51
N ASN A 3 -8.13 14.92 26.25
CA ASN A 3 -6.68 15.10 26.26
C ASN A 3 -6.29 15.85 24.99
N THR A 4 -5.80 17.08 25.11
CA THR A 4 -5.49 17.97 23.98
C THR A 4 -4.56 17.30 22.96
N VAL A 5 -3.65 16.44 23.42
CA VAL A 5 -2.72 15.69 22.56
C VAL A 5 -3.45 14.70 21.66
N GLU A 6 -4.43 13.97 22.17
CA GLU A 6 -5.21 12.97 21.42
C GLU A 6 -6.01 13.65 20.30
N PHE A 7 -6.65 14.77 20.64
CA PHE A 7 -7.43 15.55 19.68
C PHE A 7 -6.54 16.10 18.55
N ILE A 8 -5.37 16.67 18.88
CA ILE A 8 -4.42 17.17 17.89
C ILE A 8 -3.95 16.04 16.96
N LEU A 9 -3.61 14.86 17.51
CA LEU A 9 -3.20 13.71 16.71
C LEU A 9 -4.28 13.25 15.73
N ASN A 10 -5.54 13.21 16.16
CA ASN A 10 -6.66 12.86 15.28
C ASN A 10 -6.85 13.88 14.16
N CYS A 11 -6.78 15.18 14.46
CA CYS A 11 -6.87 16.25 13.45
C CYS A 11 -5.77 16.11 12.40
N ILE A 12 -4.52 15.89 12.83
CA ILE A 12 -3.39 15.69 11.92
C ILE A 12 -3.61 14.42 11.07
N THR A 13 -4.02 13.32 11.71
CA THR A 13 -4.29 12.04 11.02
C THR A 13 -5.40 12.19 9.98
N LEU A 14 -6.47 12.91 10.30
CA LEU A 14 -7.57 13.19 9.38
C LEU A 14 -7.11 14.01 8.16
N VAL A 15 -6.33 15.08 8.39
CA VAL A 15 -5.80 15.92 7.30
C VAL A 15 -4.88 15.12 6.39
N ILE A 16 -3.95 14.34 6.95
CA ILE A 16 -3.07 13.45 6.17
C ILE A 16 -3.91 12.43 5.40
N GLY A 17 -4.94 11.85 6.03
CA GLY A 17 -5.85 10.90 5.40
C GLY A 17 -6.57 11.49 4.18
N ILE A 18 -7.16 12.68 4.32
CA ILE A 18 -7.87 13.39 3.24
C ILE A 18 -6.90 13.73 2.10
N CYS A 19 -5.73 14.29 2.41
CA CYS A 19 -4.71 14.59 1.40
C CYS A 19 -4.26 13.33 0.65
N THR A 20 -4.03 12.22 1.37
CA THR A 20 -3.63 10.94 0.78
C THR A 20 -4.73 10.38 -0.13
N TRP A 21 -5.99 10.43 0.32
CA TRP A 21 -7.15 10.02 -0.47
C TRP A 21 -7.28 10.80 -1.78
N MET A 22 -7.13 12.13 -1.74
CA MET A 22 -7.16 12.97 -2.94
C MET A 22 -6.04 12.62 -3.92
N VAL A 23 -4.81 12.41 -3.42
CA VAL A 23 -3.66 12.02 -4.25
C VAL A 23 -3.89 10.65 -4.90
N ILE A 24 -4.39 9.67 -4.15
CA ILE A 24 -4.73 8.34 -4.67
C ILE A 24 -5.77 8.44 -5.77
N LEU A 25 -6.86 9.18 -5.53
CA LEU A 25 -7.93 9.36 -6.50
C LEU A 25 -7.40 9.98 -7.80
N MET A 26 -6.61 11.05 -7.69
CA MET A 26 -5.98 11.70 -8.85
C MET A 26 -5.10 10.72 -9.64
N ILE A 27 -4.26 9.94 -8.97
CA ILE A 27 -3.38 8.96 -9.63
C ILE A 27 -4.19 7.86 -10.31
N LEU A 28 -5.24 7.36 -9.65
CA LEU A 28 -6.10 6.33 -10.21
C LEU A 28 -6.77 6.83 -11.50
N MET A 29 -7.31 8.05 -11.48
CA MET A 29 -7.89 8.69 -12.67
C MET A 29 -6.86 8.85 -13.80
N LEU A 30 -5.63 9.27 -13.49
CA LEU A 30 -4.54 9.38 -14.47
C LEU A 30 -4.15 8.02 -15.07
N ILE A 31 -4.08 6.97 -14.26
CA ILE A 31 -3.76 5.61 -14.73
C ILE A 31 -4.87 5.08 -15.64
N VAL A 32 -6.13 5.24 -15.24
CA VAL A 32 -7.30 4.81 -16.02
C VAL A 32 -7.34 5.56 -17.35
N TYR A 33 -7.18 6.88 -17.34
CA TYR A 33 -7.09 7.69 -18.55
C TYR A 33 -5.94 7.22 -19.47
N TYR A 34 -4.77 6.96 -18.89
CA TYR A 34 -3.60 6.47 -19.64
C TYR A 34 -3.85 5.11 -20.28
N LEU A 35 -4.55 4.19 -19.59
CA LEU A 35 -4.93 2.87 -20.08
C LEU A 35 -5.91 2.92 -21.25
N PHE A 36 -6.90 3.81 -21.19
CA PHE A 36 -7.87 3.96 -22.27
C PHE A 36 -7.28 4.59 -23.53
N HIS A 37 -6.35 5.54 -23.38
CA HIS A 37 -5.87 6.33 -24.52
C HIS A 37 -4.61 5.78 -25.20
N ASN A 38 -3.74 5.04 -24.51
CA ASN A 38 -2.46 4.61 -25.06
C ASN A 38 -2.40 3.09 -25.30
N ARG A 39 -1.78 2.67 -26.40
CA ARG A 39 -1.40 1.26 -26.59
C ARG A 39 -0.20 0.93 -25.70
N ILE A 40 -0.45 0.18 -24.63
CA ILE A 40 0.56 -0.22 -23.64
C ILE A 40 1.16 -1.57 -24.01
N LYS A 41 2.49 -1.71 -23.89
CA LYS A 41 3.18 -2.99 -24.07
C LYS A 41 2.72 -3.99 -23.00
N GLN A 42 2.60 -5.26 -23.36
CA GLN A 42 2.10 -6.30 -22.46
C GLN A 42 2.89 -6.41 -21.14
N GLU A 43 4.21 -6.20 -21.19
CA GLU A 43 5.07 -6.24 -20.01
C GLU A 43 4.79 -5.10 -19.03
N ASP A 44 4.50 -3.91 -19.56
CA ASP A 44 4.18 -2.73 -18.76
C ASP A 44 2.76 -2.84 -18.19
N LYS A 45 1.84 -3.42 -18.95
CA LYS A 45 0.44 -3.63 -18.56
C LYS A 45 0.33 -4.34 -17.21
N MET A 46 1.20 -5.31 -16.93
CA MET A 46 1.17 -6.06 -15.67
C MET A 46 1.50 -5.23 -14.44
N THR A 47 2.57 -4.45 -14.56
CA THR A 47 2.99 -3.57 -13.46
C THR A 47 1.91 -2.50 -13.19
N ILE A 48 1.24 -2.02 -14.24
CA ILE A 48 0.12 -1.08 -14.12
C ILE A 48 -1.09 -1.74 -13.43
N ILE A 49 -1.46 -2.97 -13.82
CA ILE A 49 -2.60 -3.68 -13.20
C ILE A 49 -2.36 -3.90 -11.71
N HIS A 50 -1.19 -4.38 -11.30
CA HIS A 50 -0.86 -4.51 -9.88
C HIS A 50 -0.85 -3.16 -9.17
N GLY A 51 -0.40 -2.09 -9.84
CA GLY A 51 -0.47 -0.73 -9.33
C GLY A 51 -1.91 -0.27 -9.09
N ILE A 52 -2.83 -0.55 -10.02
CA ILE A 52 -4.26 -0.25 -9.87
C ILE A 52 -4.84 -1.00 -8.67
N ASN A 53 -4.56 -2.30 -8.55
CA ASN A 53 -5.03 -3.07 -7.41
C ASN A 53 -4.55 -2.47 -6.09
N MET A 54 -3.26 -2.09 -5.99
CA MET A 54 -2.74 -1.38 -4.82
C MET A 54 -3.47 -0.06 -4.56
N TYR A 55 -3.69 0.78 -5.57
CA TYR A 55 -4.39 2.06 -5.39
C TYR A 55 -5.86 1.90 -5.01
N ILE A 56 -6.56 0.87 -5.51
CA ILE A 56 -7.92 0.55 -5.09
C ILE A 56 -7.95 0.15 -3.61
N LEU A 57 -7.05 -0.74 -3.19
CA LEU A 57 -6.93 -1.14 -1.78
C LEU A 57 -6.58 0.05 -0.87
N LEU A 58 -5.67 0.92 -1.32
CA LEU A 58 -5.34 2.16 -0.60
C LEU A 58 -6.54 3.11 -0.51
N LEU A 59 -7.35 3.21 -1.57
CA LEU A 59 -8.56 4.04 -1.58
C LEU A 59 -9.61 3.51 -0.59
N ILE A 60 -9.84 2.19 -0.57
CA ILE A 60 -10.73 1.54 0.39
C ILE A 60 -10.23 1.80 1.82
N PHE A 61 -8.96 1.54 2.09
CA PHE A 61 -8.35 1.76 3.39
C PHE A 61 -8.49 3.23 3.85
N THR A 62 -8.11 4.18 3.01
CA THR A 62 -8.14 5.62 3.38
C THR A 62 -9.56 6.11 3.60
N THR A 63 -10.54 5.62 2.82
CA THR A 63 -11.96 5.94 3.02
C THR A 63 -12.45 5.49 4.40
N ILE A 64 -12.14 4.25 4.80
CA ILE A 64 -12.55 3.75 6.12
C ILE A 64 -11.78 4.45 7.24
N SER A 65 -10.47 4.72 7.06
CA SER A 65 -9.67 5.43 8.04
C SER A 65 -10.17 6.86 8.28
N ILE A 66 -10.58 7.58 7.22
CA ILE A 66 -11.23 8.90 7.36
C ILE A 66 -12.53 8.77 8.16
N SER A 67 -13.36 7.77 7.87
CA SER A 67 -14.59 7.49 8.63
C SER A 67 -14.31 7.27 10.13
N PHE A 68 -13.29 6.48 10.48
CA PHE A 68 -12.89 6.25 11.87
C PHE A 68 -12.39 7.51 12.57
N ASN A 69 -11.61 8.36 11.88
CA ASN A 69 -11.17 9.63 12.45
C ASN A 69 -12.36 10.57 12.70
N ILE A 70 -13.33 10.62 11.79
CA ILE A 70 -14.56 11.42 11.97
C ILE A 70 -15.39 10.87 13.15
N GLN A 71 -15.64 9.56 13.19
CA GLN A 71 -16.35 8.92 14.31
C GLN A 71 -15.66 9.21 15.63
N THR A 72 -14.34 9.17 15.65
CA THR A 72 -13.61 9.50 16.85
C THR A 72 -13.83 10.96 17.26
N MET A 73 -13.62 11.92 16.36
CA MET A 73 -13.78 13.33 16.71
C MET A 73 -15.21 13.64 17.20
N LEU A 74 -16.23 13.03 16.59
CA LEU A 74 -17.62 13.15 17.05
C LEU A 74 -17.83 12.50 18.43
N GLY A 75 -17.17 11.37 18.68
CA GLY A 75 -17.16 10.70 19.97
C GLY A 75 -16.50 11.54 21.07
N ASP A 76 -15.34 12.13 20.78
CA ASP A 76 -14.58 12.96 21.73
C ASP A 76 -15.37 14.24 22.11
N LEU A 77 -16.07 14.85 21.13
CA LEU A 77 -16.84 16.09 21.34
C LEU A 77 -18.23 15.84 21.96
N ASN A 78 -18.98 14.87 21.41
CA ASN A 78 -20.40 14.69 21.71
C ASN A 78 -20.72 13.39 22.46
N LYS A 79 -19.72 12.54 22.75
CA LYS A 79 -19.88 11.20 23.34
C LYS A 79 -20.84 10.30 22.54
N GLN A 80 -20.91 10.50 21.22
CA GLN A 80 -21.78 9.71 20.35
C GLN A 80 -21.33 8.26 20.30
N ASN A 81 -22.28 7.32 20.37
CA ASN A 81 -22.00 5.90 20.26
C ASN A 81 -22.19 5.41 18.82
N PHE A 82 -21.18 4.78 18.24
CA PHE A 82 -21.19 4.24 16.88
C PHE A 82 -21.23 2.69 16.83
N ASN A 83 -21.49 2.03 17.96
CA ASN A 83 -21.57 0.57 18.03
C ASN A 83 -22.70 0.03 17.13
N SER A 84 -22.32 -0.45 15.96
CA SER A 84 -23.22 -0.92 14.91
C SER A 84 -22.54 -2.01 14.09
N PHE A 85 -23.33 -2.85 13.43
CA PHE A 85 -22.79 -3.88 12.53
C PHE A 85 -21.89 -3.26 11.43
N SER A 86 -22.29 -2.11 10.88
CA SER A 86 -21.51 -1.39 9.87
C SER A 86 -20.13 -0.96 10.39
N CYS A 87 -20.03 -0.60 11.67
CA CYS A 87 -18.76 -0.26 12.32
C CYS A 87 -17.86 -1.49 12.44
N ILE A 88 -18.39 -2.63 12.90
CA ILE A 88 -17.64 -3.90 12.99
C ILE A 88 -17.16 -4.34 11.60
N LEU A 89 -18.03 -4.25 10.59
CA LEU A 89 -17.71 -4.58 9.21
C LEU A 89 -16.62 -3.66 8.63
N ALA A 90 -16.67 -2.36 8.94
CA ALA A 90 -15.62 -1.42 8.57
C ALA A 90 -14.28 -1.76 9.23
N GLY A 91 -14.29 -2.16 10.51
CA GLY A 91 -13.10 -2.63 11.23
C GLY A 91 -12.49 -3.86 10.57
N TYR A 92 -13.32 -4.80 10.15
CA TYR A 92 -12.90 -5.98 9.40
C TYR A 92 -12.26 -5.61 8.04
N PHE A 93 -12.92 -4.77 7.24
CA PHE A 93 -12.40 -4.38 5.92
C PHE A 93 -11.12 -3.56 6.00
N VAL A 94 -10.90 -2.76 7.04
CA VAL A 94 -9.60 -2.11 7.28
C VAL A 94 -8.50 -3.15 7.39
N ILE A 95 -8.70 -4.17 8.24
CA ILE A 95 -7.72 -5.22 8.48
C ILE A 95 -7.41 -5.94 7.16
N VAL A 96 -8.46 -6.36 6.45
CA VAL A 96 -8.32 -7.00 5.14
C VAL A 96 -7.58 -6.10 4.14
N SER A 97 -7.90 -4.81 4.07
CA SER A 97 -7.30 -3.87 3.12
C SER A 97 -5.80 -3.67 3.39
N ILE A 98 -5.42 -3.42 4.65
CA ILE A 98 -4.00 -3.28 5.05
C ILE A 98 -3.24 -4.56 4.69
N ASN A 99 -3.79 -5.71 5.03
CA ASN A 99 -3.14 -6.99 4.79
C ASN A 99 -3.03 -7.31 3.30
N SER A 100 -4.05 -6.99 2.53
CA SER A 100 -4.03 -7.14 1.07
C SER A 100 -2.88 -6.38 0.44
N LEU A 101 -2.53 -5.18 0.93
CA LEU A 101 -1.36 -4.45 0.41
C LEU A 101 -0.05 -5.24 0.53
N TYR A 102 0.17 -5.97 1.63
CA TYR A 102 1.36 -6.81 1.82
C TYR A 102 1.40 -7.99 0.85
N TYR A 103 0.27 -8.66 0.65
CA TYR A 103 0.17 -9.77 -0.29
C TYR A 103 0.27 -9.30 -1.75
N VAL A 104 -0.14 -8.06 -2.08
CA VAL A 104 0.06 -7.55 -3.45
C VAL A 104 1.56 -7.32 -3.72
N PHE A 105 2.37 -6.92 -2.73
CA PHE A 105 3.84 -6.92 -2.90
C PHE A 105 4.38 -8.33 -3.14
N PHE A 106 3.87 -9.33 -2.41
CA PHE A 106 4.23 -10.72 -2.64
C PHE A 106 3.85 -11.18 -4.06
N ASN A 107 2.64 -10.88 -4.53
CA ASN A 107 2.20 -11.23 -5.88
C ASN A 107 3.02 -10.51 -6.97
N GLN A 108 3.44 -9.27 -6.74
CA GLN A 108 4.38 -8.59 -7.63
C GLN A 108 5.76 -9.29 -7.68
N ALA A 109 6.26 -9.79 -6.54
CA ALA A 109 7.51 -10.54 -6.50
C ALA A 109 7.36 -11.93 -7.16
N LEU A 110 6.24 -12.60 -6.93
CA LEU A 110 5.92 -13.90 -7.52
C LEU A 110 5.81 -13.80 -9.05
N PHE A 111 5.15 -12.77 -9.58
CA PHE A 111 5.13 -12.50 -11.02
C PHE A 111 6.55 -12.42 -11.62
N ARG A 112 7.48 -11.74 -10.92
CA ARG A 112 8.87 -11.65 -11.37
C ARG A 112 9.61 -12.97 -11.25
N LEU A 113 9.36 -13.75 -10.19
CA LEU A 113 9.91 -15.10 -10.05
C LEU A 113 9.50 -15.96 -11.24
N CYS A 114 8.21 -16.00 -11.56
CA CYS A 114 7.66 -16.73 -12.70
C CYS A 114 8.32 -16.31 -14.02
N ARG A 115 8.49 -15.00 -14.23
CA ARG A 115 9.11 -14.50 -15.45
C ARG A 115 10.60 -14.82 -15.56
N ILE A 116 11.36 -14.73 -14.46
CA ILE A 116 12.82 -14.88 -14.47
C ILE A 116 13.23 -16.35 -14.44
N VAL A 117 12.69 -17.12 -13.50
CA VAL A 117 13.11 -18.50 -13.23
C VAL A 117 12.40 -19.48 -14.15
N TYR A 118 11.09 -19.26 -14.37
CA TYR A 118 10.26 -20.16 -15.16
C TYR A 118 10.06 -19.62 -16.58
N SER A 119 11.12 -19.05 -17.17
CA SER A 119 11.04 -18.39 -18.47
C SER A 119 10.65 -19.33 -19.61
N THR A 120 10.91 -20.64 -19.43
CA THR A 120 10.59 -21.72 -20.37
C THR A 120 9.09 -22.05 -20.42
N TYR A 121 8.35 -21.79 -19.35
CA TYR A 121 6.94 -22.15 -19.24
C TYR A 121 6.06 -20.96 -19.63
N GLY A 122 5.81 -20.80 -20.93
CA GLY A 122 5.04 -19.67 -21.47
C GLY A 122 3.66 -19.47 -20.84
N TRP A 123 3.01 -20.55 -20.38
CA TRP A 123 1.71 -20.48 -19.71
C TRP A 123 1.75 -19.69 -18.40
N VAL A 124 2.81 -19.82 -17.59
CA VAL A 124 2.95 -19.12 -16.30
C VAL A 124 3.15 -17.61 -16.50
N GLN A 125 3.63 -17.20 -17.67
CA GLN A 125 3.82 -15.78 -18.01
C GLN A 125 2.54 -15.13 -18.52
N LEU A 126 1.47 -15.90 -18.73
CA LEU A 126 0.25 -15.38 -19.31
C LEU A 126 -0.39 -14.36 -18.38
N SER A 127 -0.71 -13.22 -18.99
CA SER A 127 -1.20 -12.08 -18.26
C SER A 127 -2.53 -12.34 -17.54
N TRP A 128 -3.38 -13.19 -18.11
CA TRP A 128 -4.68 -13.49 -17.53
C TRP A 128 -4.59 -14.21 -16.18
N ILE A 129 -3.55 -15.03 -15.96
CA ILE A 129 -3.36 -15.77 -14.70
C ILE A 129 -3.23 -14.79 -13.53
N HIS A 130 -2.40 -13.75 -13.69
CA HIS A 130 -2.19 -12.75 -12.64
C HIS A 130 -3.40 -11.84 -12.42
N ILE A 131 -4.20 -11.61 -13.47
CA ILE A 131 -5.47 -10.89 -13.36
C ILE A 131 -6.47 -11.69 -12.53
N ILE A 132 -6.52 -13.02 -12.70
CA ILE A 132 -7.38 -13.91 -11.92
C ILE A 132 -6.83 -14.13 -10.50
N LEU A 133 -5.51 -14.16 -10.33
CA LEU A 133 -4.88 -14.36 -9.03
C LEU A 133 -5.17 -13.19 -8.07
N SER A 134 -5.29 -11.97 -8.59
CA SER A 134 -5.53 -10.75 -7.79
C SER A 134 -6.86 -10.76 -7.00
N PRO A 135 -8.03 -11.09 -7.58
CA PRO A 135 -9.27 -11.22 -6.81
C PRO A 135 -9.28 -12.46 -5.92
N ILE A 136 -8.66 -13.57 -6.36
CA ILE A 136 -8.52 -14.78 -5.54
C ILE A 136 -7.73 -14.47 -4.27
N GLU A 137 -6.63 -13.71 -4.39
CA GLU A 137 -5.83 -13.24 -3.26
C GLU A 137 -6.69 -12.49 -2.24
N ILE A 138 -7.50 -11.52 -2.69
CA ILE A 138 -8.38 -10.76 -1.79
C ILE A 138 -9.37 -11.68 -1.08
N ILE A 139 -9.97 -12.64 -1.79
CA ILE A 139 -10.88 -13.63 -1.18
C ILE A 139 -10.15 -14.49 -0.15
N LEU A 140 -8.94 -14.97 -0.46
CA LEU A 140 -8.13 -15.74 0.47
C LEU A 140 -7.77 -14.94 1.71
N ILE A 141 -7.48 -13.65 1.58
CA ILE A 141 -7.17 -12.76 2.72
C ILE A 141 -8.42 -12.50 3.55
N CYS A 142 -9.59 -12.31 2.93
CA CYS A 142 -10.86 -12.28 3.64
C CYS A 142 -11.04 -13.57 4.47
N ILE A 143 -10.87 -14.75 3.86
CA ILE A 143 -10.99 -16.02 4.57
C ILE A 143 -9.96 -16.12 5.71
N LEU A 144 -8.71 -15.74 5.46
CA LEU A 144 -7.61 -15.78 6.43
C LEU A 144 -7.88 -14.90 7.67
N TYR A 145 -8.55 -13.76 7.50
CA TYR A 145 -8.90 -12.84 8.57
C TYR A 145 -10.33 -13.02 9.11
N SER A 146 -11.13 -13.90 8.52
CA SER A 146 -12.45 -14.26 9.03
C SER A 146 -12.47 -14.77 10.48
N PRO A 147 -11.42 -15.45 11.02
CA PRO A 147 -11.41 -15.82 12.44
C PRO A 147 -11.53 -14.62 13.39
N ALA A 148 -11.00 -13.44 13.03
CA ALA A 148 -11.15 -12.23 13.84
C ALA A 148 -12.62 -11.81 13.97
N PHE A 149 -13.41 -12.05 12.92
CA PHE A 149 -14.84 -11.80 12.89
C PHE A 149 -15.61 -12.88 13.67
N VAL A 150 -15.30 -14.16 13.44
CA VAL A 150 -15.95 -15.31 14.10
C VAL A 150 -15.69 -15.33 15.62
N TRP A 151 -14.50 -14.95 16.05
CA TRP A 151 -14.15 -14.88 17.47
C TRP A 151 -14.69 -13.63 18.19
N HIS A 152 -15.43 -12.76 17.49
CA HIS A 152 -15.97 -11.51 18.05
C HIS A 152 -14.90 -10.59 18.64
N ASP A 153 -13.68 -10.65 18.10
CA ASP A 153 -12.54 -9.88 18.58
C ASP A 153 -12.47 -8.46 17.97
N ILE A 154 -13.31 -8.20 16.96
CA ILE A 154 -13.55 -6.84 16.43
C ILE A 154 -14.65 -6.21 17.27
N VAL A 155 -14.26 -5.36 18.21
CA VAL A 155 -15.15 -4.76 19.20
C VAL A 155 -15.21 -3.24 19.04
N TYR A 156 -16.29 -2.65 19.52
CA TYR A 156 -16.39 -1.20 19.64
C TYR A 156 -15.50 -0.72 20.79
N LEU A 157 -14.45 0.03 20.45
CA LEU A 157 -13.51 0.58 21.42
C LEU A 157 -14.12 1.84 22.03
N THR A 158 -14.72 1.73 23.21
CA THR A 158 -15.48 2.83 23.85
C THR A 158 -14.66 4.10 24.11
N LYS A 159 -13.34 3.98 24.28
CA LYS A 159 -12.43 5.12 24.44
C LYS A 159 -12.06 5.80 23.13
N GLU A 160 -12.17 5.07 22.02
CA GLU A 160 -11.73 5.52 20.69
C GLU A 160 -12.91 5.79 19.75
N TYR A 161 -14.12 5.37 20.12
CA TYR A 161 -15.37 5.59 19.38
C TYR A 161 -15.44 4.99 17.96
N TYR A 162 -14.66 3.95 17.66
CA TYR A 162 -14.77 3.15 16.43
C TYR A 162 -14.57 1.65 16.72
N CYS A 163 -14.83 0.79 15.74
CA CYS A 163 -14.69 -0.66 15.89
C CYS A 163 -13.39 -1.16 15.28
N PHE A 164 -12.62 -1.89 16.06
CA PHE A 164 -11.36 -2.46 15.62
C PHE A 164 -10.95 -3.63 16.51
N ILE A 165 -9.79 -4.22 16.21
CA ILE A 165 -9.22 -5.29 17.02
C ILE A 165 -8.89 -4.75 18.41
N ASP A 166 -9.34 -5.46 19.45
CA ASP A 166 -8.82 -5.24 20.79
C ASP A 166 -7.47 -5.95 20.96
N TYR A 167 -6.39 -5.17 20.97
CA TYR A 167 -5.03 -5.68 21.17
C TYR A 167 -4.76 -6.23 22.58
N THR A 168 -5.71 -6.11 23.51
CA THR A 168 -5.61 -6.81 24.79
C THR A 168 -5.69 -8.34 24.64
N ASN A 169 -6.33 -8.84 23.57
CA ASN A 169 -6.37 -10.26 23.26
C ASN A 169 -5.07 -10.71 22.58
N LEU A 170 -4.15 -11.28 23.38
CA LEU A 170 -2.85 -11.79 22.91
C LEU A 170 -2.98 -12.75 21.72
N ARG A 171 -3.99 -13.65 21.74
CA ARG A 171 -4.17 -14.67 20.70
C ARG A 171 -4.40 -14.03 19.34
N LEU A 172 -5.36 -13.12 19.25
CA LEU A 172 -5.65 -12.45 17.99
C LEU A 172 -4.50 -11.53 17.59
N SER A 173 -3.92 -10.82 18.55
CA SER A 173 -2.79 -9.93 18.31
C SER A 173 -1.60 -10.67 17.66
N LEU A 174 -1.26 -11.85 18.17
CA LEU A 174 -0.21 -12.71 17.59
C LEU A 174 -0.63 -13.25 16.22
N TRP A 175 -1.88 -13.70 16.07
CA TRP A 175 -2.42 -14.16 14.80
C TRP A 175 -2.31 -13.09 13.71
N VAL A 176 -2.78 -11.87 13.99
CA VAL A 176 -2.73 -10.74 13.04
C VAL A 176 -1.29 -10.38 12.75
N SER A 177 -0.43 -10.24 13.77
CA SER A 177 0.98 -9.89 13.55
C SER A 177 1.72 -10.92 12.68
N PHE A 178 1.48 -12.21 12.92
CA PHE A 178 2.09 -13.29 12.15
C PHE A 178 1.59 -13.32 10.70
N ASN A 179 0.28 -13.16 10.47
CA ASN A 179 -0.30 -13.18 9.14
C ASN A 179 -0.03 -11.90 8.34
N THR A 180 0.10 -10.74 9.00
CA THR A 180 0.42 -9.45 8.37
C THR A 180 1.88 -9.34 7.99
N TYR A 181 2.79 -9.69 8.90
CA TYR A 181 4.23 -9.48 8.71
C TYR A 181 4.97 -10.79 8.47
N GLY A 182 4.75 -11.80 9.30
CA GLY A 182 5.50 -13.06 9.27
C GLY A 182 5.38 -13.76 7.91
N ILE A 183 4.16 -14.10 7.49
CA ILE A 183 3.93 -14.87 6.25
C ILE A 183 4.41 -14.09 5.01
N PRO A 184 3.98 -12.84 4.75
CA PRO A 184 4.38 -12.13 3.53
C PRO A 184 5.88 -11.86 3.46
N LEU A 185 6.53 -11.53 4.59
CA LEU A 185 7.98 -11.30 4.61
C LEU A 185 8.77 -12.58 4.37
N CYS A 186 8.38 -13.70 5.00
CA CYS A 186 9.02 -14.99 4.76
C CYS A 186 8.89 -15.42 3.28
N LEU A 187 7.68 -15.30 2.71
CA LEU A 187 7.44 -15.63 1.31
C LEU A 187 8.25 -14.72 0.35
N LEU A 188 8.30 -13.42 0.61
CA LEU A 188 9.12 -12.48 -0.16
C LEU A 188 10.62 -12.80 -0.07
N MET A 189 11.10 -13.20 1.11
CA MET A 189 12.49 -13.61 1.32
C MET A 189 12.80 -14.86 0.48
N LEU A 190 11.93 -15.88 0.52
CA LEU A 190 12.09 -17.10 -0.28
C LEU A 190 12.12 -16.82 -1.78
N VAL A 191 11.22 -15.95 -2.26
CA VAL A 191 11.20 -15.50 -3.66
C VAL A 191 12.53 -14.81 -4.03
N TYR A 192 13.00 -13.90 -3.18
CA TYR A 192 14.25 -13.17 -3.41
C TYR A 192 15.48 -14.08 -3.45
N LEU A 193 15.59 -15.03 -2.51
CA LEU A 193 16.67 -16.01 -2.50
C LEU A 193 16.66 -16.85 -3.77
N ARG A 194 15.49 -17.36 -4.18
CA ARG A 194 15.37 -18.18 -5.39
C ARG A 194 15.79 -17.42 -6.65
N ILE A 195 15.35 -16.18 -6.82
CA ILE A 195 15.76 -15.33 -7.94
C ILE A 195 17.27 -15.09 -7.93
N THR A 196 17.84 -14.81 -6.75
CA THR A 196 19.27 -14.52 -6.60
C THR A 196 20.14 -15.75 -6.92
N ILE A 197 19.75 -16.92 -6.41
CA ILE A 197 20.44 -18.20 -6.69
C ILE A 197 20.40 -18.49 -8.19
N PHE A 198 19.23 -18.35 -8.82
CA PHE A 198 19.07 -18.61 -10.25
C PHE A 198 19.94 -17.68 -11.12
N ILE A 199 19.95 -16.37 -10.81
CA ILE A 199 20.76 -15.39 -11.55
C ILE A 199 22.26 -15.70 -11.41
N ARG A 200 22.71 -16.11 -10.22
CA ARG A 200 24.12 -16.50 -10.00
C ARG A 200 24.50 -17.74 -10.80
N GLN A 201 23.63 -18.74 -10.88
CA GLN A 201 23.89 -19.96 -11.64
C GLN A 201 23.94 -19.72 -13.16
N GLN A 202 23.13 -18.79 -13.67
CA GLN A 202 23.00 -18.56 -15.12
C GLN A 202 23.89 -17.44 -15.66
N SER A 203 24.62 -16.69 -14.81
CA SER A 203 25.33 -15.47 -15.22
C SER A 203 26.40 -15.69 -16.30
N ASN A 204 26.96 -16.89 -16.41
CA ASN A 204 28.06 -17.16 -17.33
C ASN A 204 27.59 -17.40 -18.78
N ASN A 205 26.35 -17.85 -18.98
CA ASN A 205 25.85 -18.28 -20.29
C ASN A 205 24.78 -17.35 -20.89
N LEU A 206 24.44 -16.25 -20.20
CA LEU A 206 23.38 -15.33 -20.64
C LEU A 206 23.90 -14.22 -21.57
N THR A 207 23.11 -13.92 -22.60
CA THR A 207 23.32 -12.76 -23.47
C THR A 207 23.19 -11.45 -22.67
N TRP A 208 23.90 -10.40 -23.13
CA TRP A 208 23.91 -9.10 -22.47
C TRP A 208 22.51 -8.48 -22.30
N LEU A 209 21.63 -8.67 -23.30
CA LEU A 209 20.25 -8.18 -23.25
C LEU A 209 19.45 -8.81 -22.11
N THR A 210 19.58 -10.12 -21.89
CA THR A 210 18.89 -10.83 -20.81
C THR A 210 19.44 -10.42 -19.45
N LYS A 211 20.75 -10.23 -19.33
CA LYS A 211 21.38 -9.70 -18.11
C LYS A 211 20.83 -8.32 -17.74
N LYS A 212 20.71 -7.41 -18.71
CA LYS A 212 20.15 -6.07 -18.49
C LYS A 212 18.70 -6.12 -17.99
N ARG A 213 17.87 -7.03 -18.54
CA ARG A 213 16.49 -7.22 -18.11
C ARG A 213 16.38 -7.79 -16.70
N GLN A 214 17.20 -8.80 -16.37
CA GLN A 214 17.27 -9.37 -15.02
C GLN A 214 17.71 -8.33 -13.96
N GLN A 215 18.66 -7.46 -14.30
CA GLN A 215 19.07 -6.36 -13.41
C GLN A 215 17.93 -5.38 -13.13
N GLN A 216 17.13 -5.04 -14.15
CA GLN A 216 15.95 -4.19 -13.94
C GLN A 216 14.96 -4.83 -12.97
N ASP A 217 14.74 -6.13 -13.06
CA ASP A 217 13.80 -6.83 -12.18
C ASP A 217 14.29 -6.92 -10.74
N LEU A 218 15.59 -7.16 -10.53
CA LEU A 218 16.23 -7.10 -9.23
C LEU A 218 16.11 -5.70 -8.60
N ILE A 219 16.26 -4.64 -9.39
CA ILE A 219 16.05 -3.27 -8.91
C ILE A 219 14.63 -3.12 -8.38
N VAL A 220 13.63 -3.67 -9.06
CA VAL A 220 12.25 -3.55 -8.58
C VAL A 220 11.99 -4.40 -7.33
N ILE A 221 12.64 -5.56 -7.15
CA ILE A 221 12.53 -6.32 -5.90
C ILE A 221 13.22 -5.58 -4.75
N ARG A 222 14.40 -5.01 -4.99
CA ARG A 222 15.09 -4.16 -4.01
C ARG A 222 14.22 -2.98 -3.57
N ARG A 223 13.46 -2.38 -4.49
CA ARG A 223 12.49 -1.32 -4.19
C ARG A 223 11.37 -1.81 -3.25
N ILE A 224 10.85 -3.02 -3.45
CA ILE A 224 9.86 -3.63 -2.54
C ILE A 224 10.43 -3.76 -1.13
N PHE A 225 11.66 -4.26 -0.98
CA PHE A 225 12.32 -4.34 0.33
C PHE A 225 12.55 -2.97 0.98
N ILE A 226 12.92 -1.95 0.20
CA ILE A 226 13.07 -0.57 0.72
C ILE A 226 11.72 -0.05 1.24
N ILE A 227 10.64 -0.26 0.47
CA ILE A 227 9.28 0.13 0.89
C ILE A 227 8.90 -0.57 2.19
N LEU A 228 9.08 -1.89 2.27
CA LEU A 228 8.74 -2.67 3.48
C LEU A 228 9.57 -2.26 4.70
N SER A 229 10.87 -2.01 4.51
CA SER A 229 11.74 -1.54 5.59
C SER A 229 11.29 -0.17 6.10
N LEU A 230 10.91 0.74 5.19
CA LEU A 230 10.39 2.05 5.54
C LEU A 230 9.05 1.96 6.30
N LEU A 231 8.15 1.07 5.89
CA LEU A 231 6.88 0.82 6.60
C LEU A 231 7.13 0.31 8.02
N ILE A 232 8.08 -0.61 8.20
CA ILE A 232 8.47 -1.12 9.53
C ILE A 232 9.03 0.01 10.41
N ILE A 233 9.91 0.86 9.86
CA ILE A 233 10.50 1.98 10.60
C ILE A 233 9.43 2.94 11.11
N ILE A 234 8.43 3.28 10.29
CA ILE A 234 7.32 4.16 10.68
C ILE A 234 6.40 3.49 11.72
N GLY A 235 6.31 2.16 11.68
CA GLY A 235 5.59 1.34 12.66
C GLY A 235 6.35 1.11 13.97
N LEU A 236 7.63 1.50 14.09
CA LEU A 236 8.39 1.26 15.33
C LEU A 236 7.74 1.84 16.60
N PRO A 237 7.16 3.05 16.61
CA PRO A 237 6.50 3.58 17.81
C PRO A 237 5.37 2.68 18.33
N THR A 238 4.59 2.08 17.43
CA THR A 238 3.47 1.20 17.81
C THR A 238 3.99 -0.13 18.34
N ILE A 239 5.03 -0.68 17.70
CA ILE A 239 5.72 -1.90 18.16
C ILE A 239 6.30 -1.70 19.56
N ILE A 240 6.94 -0.56 19.83
CA ILE A 240 7.49 -0.25 21.16
C ILE A 240 6.40 -0.22 22.23
N LEU A 241 5.26 0.42 21.95
CA LEU A 241 4.12 0.46 22.88
C LEU A 241 3.52 -0.94 23.09
N MET A 242 3.52 -1.77 22.05
CA MET A 242 3.03 -3.14 22.10
C MET A 242 3.94 -4.05 22.93
N ILE A 243 5.27 -3.92 22.78
CA ILE A 243 6.25 -4.61 23.63
C ILE A 243 6.08 -4.17 25.09
N ARG A 244 5.92 -2.86 25.34
CA ARG A 244 5.63 -2.36 26.68
C ARG A 244 4.34 -2.96 27.26
N PHE A 245 3.31 -3.10 26.43
CA PHE A 245 2.06 -3.76 26.83
C PHE A 245 2.31 -5.21 27.25
N TYR A 246 3.08 -5.99 26.49
CA TYR A 246 3.40 -7.38 26.85
C TYR A 246 4.21 -7.52 28.14
N ILE A 247 5.09 -6.56 28.45
CA ILE A 247 5.87 -6.57 29.69
C ILE A 247 5.02 -6.16 30.89
N THR A 248 4.19 -5.13 30.75
CA THR A 248 3.50 -4.50 31.89
C THR A 248 2.05 -4.97 32.08
N GLY A 249 1.46 -5.61 31.09
CA GLY A 249 0.04 -5.97 31.04
C GLY A 249 -0.92 -4.78 30.90
N LYS A 250 -0.41 -3.55 30.69
CA LYS A 250 -1.23 -2.32 30.64
C LYS A 250 -1.09 -1.61 29.29
N LEU A 251 -2.19 -1.53 28.53
CA LEU A 251 -2.19 -0.86 27.24
C LEU A 251 -2.14 0.66 27.43
N HIS A 252 -1.23 1.32 26.71
CA HIS A 252 -1.09 2.76 26.80
C HIS A 252 -2.32 3.47 26.18
N PRO A 253 -2.89 4.52 26.80
CA PRO A 253 -4.08 5.19 26.28
C PRO A 253 -3.88 5.77 24.87
N LEU A 254 -2.66 6.24 24.55
CA LEU A 254 -2.34 6.76 23.21
C LEU A 254 -2.05 5.68 22.15
N PHE A 255 -2.11 4.39 22.50
CA PHE A 255 -1.69 3.31 21.60
C PHE A 255 -2.42 3.35 20.26
N TYR A 256 -3.76 3.41 20.30
CA TYR A 256 -4.59 3.41 19.11
C TYR A 256 -4.42 4.68 18.26
N ARG A 257 -4.26 5.84 18.91
CA ARG A 257 -3.98 7.12 18.25
C ARG A 257 -2.67 7.09 17.47
N ILE A 258 -1.61 6.64 18.13
CA ILE A 258 -0.28 6.52 17.51
C ILE A 258 -0.30 5.46 16.42
N LEU A 259 -1.05 4.37 16.60
CA LEU A 259 -1.25 3.35 15.58
C LEU A 259 -1.87 3.93 14.31
N TRP A 260 -2.99 4.63 14.42
CA TRP A 260 -3.64 5.22 13.26
C TRP A 260 -2.81 6.30 12.60
N PHE A 261 -2.14 7.15 13.39
CA PHE A 261 -1.21 8.12 12.85
C PHE A 261 -0.07 7.46 12.04
N SER A 262 0.60 6.45 12.63
CA SER A 262 1.67 5.70 11.96
C SER A 262 1.19 5.00 10.68
N VAL A 263 0.01 4.37 10.71
CA VAL A 263 -0.54 3.68 9.53
C VAL A 263 -0.92 4.68 8.44
N THR A 264 -1.60 5.79 8.77
CA THR A 264 -1.98 6.80 7.79
C THR A 264 -0.77 7.50 7.17
N LEU A 265 0.24 7.82 7.98
CA LEU A 265 1.53 8.34 7.49
C LEU A 265 2.24 7.33 6.57
N SER A 266 2.22 6.04 6.94
CA SER A 266 2.76 4.96 6.13
C SER A 266 2.09 4.87 4.76
N MET A 267 0.77 5.04 4.68
CA MET A 267 0.04 5.03 3.40
C MET A 267 0.36 6.25 2.53
N MET A 268 0.54 7.43 3.14
CA MET A 268 0.99 8.62 2.41
C MET A 268 2.37 8.39 1.81
N ILE A 269 3.33 7.90 2.60
CA ILE A 269 4.69 7.66 2.13
C ILE A 269 4.71 6.53 1.10
N LEU A 270 3.91 5.48 1.28
CA LEU A 270 3.76 4.42 0.30
C LEU A 270 3.25 4.97 -1.04
N THR A 271 2.22 5.82 -1.03
CA THR A 271 1.67 6.48 -2.22
C THR A 271 2.75 7.28 -2.95
N ILE A 272 3.49 8.13 -2.24
CA ILE A 272 4.58 8.94 -2.82
C ILE A 272 5.70 8.04 -3.38
N THR A 273 6.10 7.04 -2.60
CA THR A 273 7.18 6.13 -2.95
C THR A 273 6.83 5.31 -4.18
N MET A 274 5.58 4.86 -4.32
CA MET A 274 5.10 4.15 -5.51
C MET A 274 5.21 4.99 -6.78
N ILE A 275 4.91 6.29 -6.72
CA ILE A 275 5.08 7.21 -7.86
C ILE A 275 6.56 7.35 -8.23
N ILE A 276 7.43 7.53 -7.24
CA ILE A 276 8.87 7.79 -7.46
C ILE A 276 9.57 6.53 -7.97
N LEU A 277 9.28 5.37 -7.36
CA LEU A 277 9.96 4.11 -7.61
C LEU A 277 9.38 3.34 -8.79
N THR A 278 8.16 3.61 -9.23
CA THR A 278 7.57 2.93 -10.39
C THR A 278 7.79 3.77 -11.65
N PRO A 279 8.66 3.36 -12.59
CA PRO A 279 9.05 4.19 -13.73
C PRO A 279 7.87 4.50 -14.66
N GLN A 280 6.91 3.57 -14.79
CA GLN A 280 5.70 3.77 -15.58
C GLN A 280 4.80 4.84 -14.95
N LEU A 281 4.53 4.75 -13.65
CA LEU A 281 3.75 5.76 -12.92
C LEU A 281 4.43 7.12 -12.97
N LYS A 282 5.75 7.16 -12.72
CA LYS A 282 6.56 8.36 -12.88
C LYS A 282 6.38 8.97 -14.27
N LYS A 283 6.48 8.17 -15.33
CA LYS A 283 6.30 8.65 -16.71
C LYS A 283 4.90 9.21 -16.94
N ILE A 284 3.85 8.54 -16.47
CA ILE A 284 2.45 8.99 -16.62
C ILE A 284 2.25 10.33 -15.92
N VAL A 285 2.60 10.39 -14.62
CA VAL A 285 2.41 11.58 -13.78
C VAL A 285 3.26 12.75 -14.29
N PHE A 286 4.57 12.57 -14.47
CA PHE A 286 5.44 13.66 -14.90
C PHE A 286 5.20 14.10 -16.35
N LYS A 287 4.76 13.22 -17.26
CA LYS A 287 4.40 13.62 -18.62
C LYS A 287 3.19 14.57 -18.59
N TYR A 288 2.18 14.26 -17.79
CA TYR A 288 1.01 15.13 -17.62
C TYR A 288 1.40 16.49 -17.03
N PHE A 289 2.17 16.50 -15.94
CA PHE A 289 2.64 17.74 -15.32
C PHE A 289 3.56 18.58 -16.23
N ARG A 290 4.38 17.95 -17.08
CA ARG A 290 5.27 18.67 -18.00
C ARG A 290 4.55 19.20 -19.23
N HIS A 291 3.51 18.52 -19.72
CA HIS A 291 2.73 18.97 -20.87
C HIS A 291 1.94 20.26 -20.56
N ASN A 292 1.54 20.45 -19.30
CA ASN A 292 0.87 21.68 -18.84
C ASN A 292 1.82 22.86 -18.59
N ARG A 293 3.13 22.73 -18.85
CA ARG A 293 4.00 23.91 -18.93
C ARG A 293 3.81 24.56 -20.30
N VAL A 294 2.91 25.54 -20.36
CA VAL A 294 2.75 26.46 -21.50
C VAL A 294 4.14 27.01 -21.83
N ILE A 295 4.68 26.63 -22.99
CA ILE A 295 5.90 27.25 -23.52
C ILE A 295 5.49 28.70 -23.83
N PRO A 296 6.09 29.72 -23.20
CA PRO A 296 5.75 31.09 -23.54
C PRO A 296 6.06 31.32 -25.02
N ILE A 297 5.01 31.63 -25.80
CA ILE A 297 5.10 32.10 -27.18
C ILE A 297 5.67 33.53 -27.10
N ASN A 298 6.95 33.65 -26.76
CA ASN A 298 7.66 34.91 -26.83
C ASN A 298 8.97 34.60 -27.56
N ARG A 299 9.08 35.17 -28.77
CA ARG A 299 10.21 35.14 -29.73
C ARG A 299 10.12 34.12 -30.86
N THR A 300 9.12 34.29 -31.72
CA THR A 300 9.30 34.15 -33.17
C THR A 300 8.59 35.30 -33.88
N LEU A 301 8.97 36.53 -33.54
CA LEU A 301 8.94 37.60 -34.54
C LEU A 301 10.35 37.64 -35.13
N PRO A 302 10.56 37.16 -36.37
CA PRO A 302 11.77 37.54 -37.08
C PRO A 302 11.74 39.07 -37.20
N ASN A 303 12.80 39.74 -36.74
CA ASN A 303 13.15 41.08 -37.19
C ASN A 303 13.32 41.01 -38.71
N GLN A 304 12.22 41.14 -39.45
CA GLN A 304 12.25 41.59 -40.83
C GLN A 304 12.15 43.11 -40.78
N ASN A 305 13.05 43.75 -41.52
CA ASN A 305 13.12 45.18 -41.84
C ASN A 305 14.08 46.01 -40.96
N GLN A 306 15.38 45.64 -41.02
CA GLN A 306 16.42 46.64 -41.29
C GLN A 306 16.94 46.38 -42.71
N ASN A 307 17.05 47.44 -43.49
CA ASN A 307 17.48 47.54 -44.90
C ASN A 307 16.36 47.59 -45.94
N GLN A 308 15.66 48.73 -45.98
CA GLN A 308 15.46 49.52 -47.19
C GLN A 308 15.37 51.00 -46.79
#